data_AF-A0A2V8BAS5-F1
#
_entry.id   AF-A0A2V8BAS5-F1
#
_cell.length_a   1.000
_cell.length_b   1.000
_cell.length_c   1.000
_cell.angle_alpha   90.00
_cell.angle_beta   90.00
_cell.angle_gamma   90.00
#
_symmetry.space_group_name_H-M   'P 1'
#
loop_
_entity.id
_entity.type
_entity.pdbx_description
1 polymer ?
#
loop_
_entity_poly.entity_id
_entity_poly.type
_entity_poly.pdbx_seq_one_letter_code
_entity_poly.pdbx_strand_id
1 'polypeptide(L)'
;MKRTERRHLKENELQMLARQARETFEERRRETLAVIAIVAVVAIAAIGYYGWRQRVQAKAHTLLAEALAVRDARIGPPPAPGTPSTGGPSFATERERAQAGLTKFKVVADAYPSTDAGLYAR
;
A
#
# COMPACT_ATOMS: atom_id res chain seq x y z
N MET A 1 15.30 -20.65 70.65
CA MET A 1 16.07 -19.79 69.72
C MET A 1 15.88 -20.23 68.25
N LYS A 2 14.64 -20.25 67.70
CA LYS A 2 14.39 -20.72 66.31
C LYS A 2 13.51 -19.78 65.44
N ARG A 3 13.18 -18.58 65.94
CA ARG A 3 12.27 -17.62 65.27
C ARG A 3 13.00 -16.51 64.51
N THR A 4 14.16 -16.07 64.99
CA THR A 4 14.96 -15.01 64.38
C THR A 4 15.62 -15.45 63.07
N GLU A 5 16.07 -16.70 63.02
CA GLU A 5 16.78 -17.27 61.86
C GLU A 5 15.89 -17.37 60.60
N ARG A 6 14.61 -17.73 60.78
CA ARG A 6 13.64 -17.86 59.67
C ARG A 6 13.23 -16.51 59.05
N ARG A 7 13.32 -15.41 59.79
CA ARG A 7 13.04 -14.07 59.26
C ARG A 7 14.18 -13.57 58.39
N HIS A 8 15.42 -13.74 58.84
CA HIS A 8 16.60 -13.36 58.05
C HIS A 8 16.73 -14.15 56.74
N LEU A 9 16.33 -15.42 56.72
CA LEU A 9 16.29 -16.23 55.50
C LEU A 9 15.28 -15.68 54.48
N LYS A 10 14.07 -15.33 54.92
CA LYS A 10 13.04 -14.77 54.04
C LYS A 10 13.38 -13.37 53.53
N GLU A 11 14.01 -12.56 54.36
CA GLU A 11 14.39 -11.19 54.00
C GLU A 11 15.51 -11.20 52.96
N ASN A 12 16.49 -12.11 53.09
CA ASN A 12 17.50 -12.35 52.07
C ASN A 12 16.90 -12.90 50.76
N GLU A 13 15.98 -13.87 50.82
CA GLU A 13 15.32 -14.40 49.62
C GLU A 13 14.53 -13.32 48.89
N LEU A 14 13.81 -12.47 49.61
CA LEU A 14 13.07 -11.35 49.00
C LEU A 14 13.99 -10.29 48.41
N GLN A 15 15.10 -9.98 49.07
CA GLN A 15 16.11 -9.04 48.54
C GLN A 15 16.82 -9.62 47.30
N MET A 16 17.11 -10.92 47.29
CA MET A 16 17.72 -11.62 46.18
C MET A 16 16.74 -11.74 45.00
N LEU A 17 15.48 -12.09 45.24
CA LEU A 17 14.40 -12.06 44.26
C LEU A 17 14.19 -10.65 43.69
N ALA A 18 14.24 -9.61 44.52
CA ALA A 18 14.08 -8.23 44.07
C ALA A 18 15.25 -7.77 43.19
N ARG A 19 16.48 -8.19 43.49
CA ARG A 19 17.66 -7.90 42.66
C ARG A 19 17.63 -8.68 41.35
N GLN A 20 17.32 -9.97 41.41
CA GLN A 20 17.26 -10.85 40.24
C GLN A 20 16.10 -10.48 39.31
N ALA A 21 14.95 -10.05 39.87
CA ALA A 21 13.85 -9.49 39.10
C ALA A 21 14.24 -8.17 38.43
N ARG A 22 15.03 -7.30 39.08
CA ARG A 22 15.50 -6.05 38.47
C ARG A 22 16.51 -6.28 37.35
N GLU A 23 17.50 -7.15 37.54
CA GLU A 23 18.49 -7.46 36.50
C GLU A 23 17.83 -8.09 35.27
N THR A 24 16.94 -9.06 35.48
CA THR A 24 16.19 -9.67 34.37
C THR A 24 15.22 -8.68 33.71
N PHE A 25 14.61 -7.77 34.45
CA PHE A 25 13.80 -6.70 33.86
C PHE A 25 14.63 -5.71 33.06
N GLU A 26 15.80 -5.27 33.54
CA GLU A 26 16.61 -4.28 32.84
C GLU A 26 17.25 -4.83 31.57
N GLU A 27 17.73 -6.08 31.58
CA GLU A 27 18.25 -6.75 30.39
C GLU A 27 17.14 -7.00 29.36
N ARG A 28 16.00 -7.58 29.81
CA ARG A 28 14.88 -7.89 28.90
C ARG A 28 14.15 -6.65 28.42
N ARG A 29 14.16 -5.54 29.17
CA ARG A 29 13.44 -4.31 28.79
C ARG A 29 14.05 -3.67 27.56
N ARG A 30 15.39 -3.62 27.44
CA ARG A 30 16.03 -3.08 26.23
C ARG A 30 15.73 -3.96 25.01
N GLU A 31 15.82 -5.28 25.17
CA GLU A 31 15.52 -6.24 24.10
C GLU A 31 14.04 -6.17 23.68
N THR A 32 13.12 -6.17 24.64
CA THR A 32 11.67 -6.08 24.39
C THR A 32 11.30 -4.75 23.73
N LEU A 33 11.86 -3.63 24.20
CA LEU A 33 11.65 -2.32 23.57
C LEU A 33 12.21 -2.27 22.15
N ALA A 34 13.37 -2.89 21.90
CA ALA A 34 13.95 -2.97 20.56
C ALA A 34 13.06 -3.78 19.61
N VAL A 35 12.54 -4.93 20.06
CA VAL A 35 11.60 -5.75 19.26
C VAL A 35 10.33 -4.97 18.97
N ILE A 36 9.73 -4.32 19.97
CA ILE A 36 8.51 -3.50 19.77
C ILE A 36 8.78 -2.36 18.78
N ALA A 37 9.92 -1.67 18.90
CA ALA A 37 10.29 -0.60 18.00
C ALA A 37 10.44 -1.10 16.55
N ILE A 38 11.09 -2.24 16.34
CA ILE A 38 11.23 -2.86 15.01
C ILE A 38 9.86 -3.21 14.44
N VAL A 39 8.99 -3.86 15.23
CA VAL A 39 7.63 -4.22 14.81
C VAL A 39 6.83 -2.98 14.45
N ALA A 40 6.92 -1.91 15.24
CA ALA A 40 6.23 -0.65 14.96
C ALA A 40 6.70 -0.02 13.65
N VAL A 41 8.02 0.01 13.40
CA VAL A 41 8.59 0.52 12.14
C VAL A 41 8.11 -0.30 10.94
N VAL A 42 8.13 -1.63 11.03
CA VAL A 42 7.65 -2.53 9.97
C VAL A 42 6.15 -2.31 9.71
N ALA A 43 5.35 -2.17 10.76
CA ALA A 43 3.92 -1.92 10.63
C ALA A 43 3.64 -0.58 9.93
N ILE A 44 4.35 0.49 10.29
CA ILE A 44 4.21 1.80 9.64
C ILE A 44 4.62 1.71 8.16
N ALA A 45 5.74 1.05 7.86
CA ALA A 45 6.20 0.86 6.49
C ALA A 45 5.19 0.06 5.66
N ALA A 46 4.62 -1.01 6.21
CA ALA A 46 3.60 -1.81 5.55
C ALA A 46 2.35 -0.97 5.26
N ILE A 47 1.80 -0.26 6.24
CA ILE A 47 0.62 0.60 6.06
C ILE A 47 0.87 1.66 4.98
N GLY A 48 2.03 2.33 5.05
CA GLY A 48 2.43 3.31 4.04
C GLY A 48 2.52 2.71 2.64
N TYR A 49 3.15 1.54 2.52
CA TYR A 49 3.28 0.82 1.25
C TYR A 49 1.92 0.42 0.66
N TYR A 50 1.03 -0.18 1.47
CA TYR A 50 -0.31 -0.58 1.01
C TYR A 50 -1.14 0.63 0.57
N GLY A 51 -1.12 1.73 1.34
CA GLY A 51 -1.83 2.96 0.98
C GLY A 51 -1.30 3.61 -0.30
N TRP A 52 0.03 3.66 -0.47
CA TRP A 52 0.63 4.15 -1.70
C TRP A 52 0.31 3.25 -2.91
N ARG A 53 0.42 1.93 -2.74
CA ARG A 53 0.12 0.94 -3.78
C ARG A 53 -1.32 1.04 -4.26
N GLN A 54 -2.29 1.20 -3.36
CA GLN A 54 -3.70 1.39 -3.72
C GLN A 54 -3.91 2.66 -4.55
N ARG A 55 -3.26 3.78 -4.19
CA ARG A 55 -3.33 5.02 -4.97
C ARG A 55 -2.73 4.88 -6.36
N VAL A 56 -1.59 4.20 -6.48
CA VAL A 56 -0.94 3.93 -7.77
C VAL A 56 -1.83 3.06 -8.66
N GLN A 57 -2.42 2.00 -8.10
CA GLN A 57 -3.36 1.13 -8.81
C GLN A 57 -4.60 1.90 -9.29
N ALA A 58 -5.22 2.72 -8.42
CA ALA A 58 -6.37 3.53 -8.80
C ALA A 58 -6.06 4.46 -9.98
N LYS A 59 -4.92 5.16 -9.94
CA LYS A 59 -4.49 6.03 -11.05
C LYS A 59 -4.19 5.26 -12.33
N ALA A 60 -3.64 4.06 -12.23
CA ALA A 60 -3.37 3.21 -13.39
C ALA A 60 -4.69 2.75 -14.04
N HIS A 61 -5.67 2.33 -13.24
CA HIS A 61 -7.00 1.97 -13.73
C HIS A 61 -7.74 3.15 -14.37
N THR A 62 -7.62 4.37 -13.83
CA THR A 62 -8.25 5.55 -14.44
C THR A 62 -7.63 5.87 -15.81
N LEU A 63 -6.30 5.83 -15.95
CA LEU A 63 -5.68 6.05 -17.26
C LEU A 63 -6.01 4.92 -18.26
N LEU A 64 -6.12 3.69 -17.78
CA LEU A 64 -6.56 2.58 -18.63
C LEU A 64 -8.00 2.76 -19.10
N ALA A 65 -8.90 3.22 -18.22
CA ALA A 65 -10.29 3.52 -18.59
C ALA A 65 -10.37 4.61 -19.65
N GLU A 66 -9.53 5.65 -19.57
CA GLU A 66 -9.42 6.65 -20.65
C GLU A 66 -8.94 6.04 -21.97
N ALA A 67 -7.93 5.16 -21.92
CA ALA A 67 -7.43 4.48 -23.12
C ALA A 67 -8.51 3.60 -23.76
N LEU A 68 -9.29 2.89 -22.95
CA LEU A 68 -10.44 2.11 -23.39
C LEU A 68 -11.55 2.99 -23.97
N ALA A 69 -11.83 4.15 -23.36
CA ALA A 69 -12.81 5.09 -23.89
C ALA A 69 -12.42 5.63 -25.28
N VAL A 70 -11.12 5.82 -25.54
CA VAL A 70 -10.62 6.16 -26.89
C VAL A 70 -10.74 4.97 -27.85
N ARG A 71 -10.46 3.75 -27.39
CA ARG A 71 -10.60 2.54 -28.22
C ARG A 71 -12.05 2.28 -28.62
N ASP A 72 -12.97 2.41 -27.67
CA ASP A 72 -14.39 2.13 -27.83
C ASP A 72 -15.17 3.35 -28.35
N ALA A 73 -14.47 4.46 -28.59
CA ALA A 73 -14.99 5.68 -29.18
C ALA A 73 -15.70 5.43 -30.51
N ARG A 74 -16.75 6.21 -30.75
CA ARG A 74 -17.52 6.14 -31.99
C ARG A 74 -16.65 6.59 -33.17
N ILE A 75 -16.77 5.86 -34.28
CA ILE A 75 -16.25 6.29 -35.58
C ILE A 75 -17.43 6.84 -36.38
N GLY A 76 -17.29 8.07 -36.87
CA GLY A 76 -18.30 8.71 -37.70
C GLY A 76 -18.46 10.20 -37.41
N PRO A 77 -19.20 10.92 -38.27
CA PRO A 77 -19.39 12.36 -38.12
C PRO A 77 -20.03 12.70 -36.76
N PRO A 78 -19.66 13.86 -36.17
CA PRO A 78 -20.21 14.30 -34.90
C PRO A 78 -21.74 14.26 -34.90
N PRO A 79 -22.37 13.91 -33.77
CA PRO A 79 -23.83 13.96 -33.65
C PRO A 79 -24.33 15.37 -34.02
N ALA A 80 -25.42 15.42 -34.80
CA ALA A 80 -26.02 16.68 -35.23
C ALA A 80 -26.41 17.53 -34.00
N PRO A 81 -26.32 18.87 -34.08
CA PRO A 81 -26.70 19.74 -32.97
C PRO A 81 -28.12 19.40 -32.46
N GLY A 82 -28.24 19.07 -31.17
CA GLY A 82 -29.52 18.68 -30.55
C GLY A 82 -29.78 17.18 -30.40
N THR A 83 -28.89 16.30 -30.91
CA THR A 83 -28.94 14.87 -30.56
C THR A 83 -28.14 14.60 -29.28
N PRO A 84 -28.63 13.75 -28.36
CA PRO A 84 -27.88 13.37 -27.17
C PRO A 84 -26.60 12.63 -27.60
N SER A 85 -25.47 13.33 -27.56
CA SER A 85 -24.16 12.71 -27.73
C SER A 85 -23.88 11.85 -26.51
N THR A 86 -23.34 10.65 -26.69
CA THR A 86 -22.93 9.75 -25.59
C THR A 86 -21.72 10.26 -24.79
N GLY A 87 -21.36 11.54 -24.91
CA GLY A 87 -20.30 12.20 -24.11
C GLY A 87 -18.88 11.71 -24.36
N GLY A 88 -18.68 10.78 -25.30
CA GLY A 88 -17.38 10.19 -25.62
C GLY A 88 -16.67 10.89 -26.79
N PRO A 89 -15.34 10.75 -26.90
CA PRO A 89 -14.58 11.20 -28.06
C PRO A 89 -15.13 10.52 -29.34
N SER A 90 -15.17 11.27 -30.45
CA SER A 90 -15.58 10.77 -31.77
C SER A 90 -14.42 10.95 -32.73
N PHE A 91 -14.12 9.91 -33.51
CA PHE A 91 -13.03 9.95 -34.48
C PHE A 91 -13.57 9.93 -35.91
N ALA A 92 -12.87 10.60 -36.82
CA ALA A 92 -13.27 10.67 -38.22
C ALA A 92 -13.04 9.33 -38.94
N THR A 93 -12.01 8.59 -38.55
CA THR A 93 -11.65 7.30 -39.14
C THR A 93 -11.27 6.25 -38.10
N GLU A 94 -11.41 4.98 -38.46
CA GLU A 94 -10.98 3.86 -37.62
C GLU A 94 -9.46 3.86 -37.38
N ARG A 95 -8.67 4.24 -38.40
CA ARG A 95 -7.21 4.30 -38.31
C ARG A 95 -6.74 5.34 -37.31
N GLU A 96 -7.35 6.51 -37.31
CA GLU A 96 -7.05 7.58 -36.35
C GLU A 96 -7.38 7.16 -34.91
N ARG A 97 -8.56 6.56 -34.70
CA ARG A 97 -8.96 5.98 -33.40
C ARG A 97 -7.96 4.93 -32.93
N ALA A 98 -7.57 4.01 -33.81
CA ALA A 98 -6.63 2.94 -33.47
C ALA A 98 -5.26 3.51 -33.07
N GLN A 99 -4.74 4.50 -33.79
CA GLN A 99 -3.48 5.16 -33.45
C GLN A 99 -3.56 5.92 -32.12
N ALA A 100 -4.66 6.66 -31.88
CA ALA A 100 -4.88 7.37 -30.63
C ALA A 100 -4.99 6.41 -29.44
N GLY A 101 -5.71 5.30 -29.61
CA GLY A 101 -5.84 4.23 -28.61
C GLY A 101 -4.49 3.61 -28.27
N LEU A 102 -3.73 3.18 -29.29
CA LEU A 102 -2.39 2.61 -29.10
C LEU A 102 -1.44 3.55 -28.37
N THR A 103 -1.50 4.84 -28.67
CA THR A 103 -0.69 5.86 -27.99
C THR A 103 -1.05 5.93 -26.51
N LYS A 104 -2.34 5.98 -26.17
CA LYS A 104 -2.82 6.00 -24.79
C LYS A 104 -2.47 4.70 -24.03
N PHE A 105 -2.60 3.53 -24.65
CA PHE A 105 -2.20 2.26 -24.03
C PHE A 105 -0.70 2.20 -23.73
N LYS A 106 0.15 2.66 -24.65
CA LYS A 106 1.59 2.76 -24.40
C LYS A 106 1.91 3.66 -23.21
N VAL A 107 1.25 4.82 -23.09
CA VAL A 107 1.43 5.70 -21.93
C VAL A 107 1.06 4.99 -20.62
N VAL A 108 -0.01 4.19 -20.60
CA VAL A 108 -0.40 3.40 -19.40
C VAL A 108 0.65 2.34 -19.09
N ALA A 109 1.13 1.61 -20.10
CA ALA A 109 2.13 0.56 -19.95
C ALA A 109 3.48 1.10 -19.44
N ASP A 110 3.89 2.26 -19.95
CA ASP A 110 5.16 2.91 -19.61
C ASP A 110 5.10 3.62 -18.25
N ALA A 111 3.98 4.29 -17.93
CA ALA A 111 3.82 5.01 -16.66
C ALA A 111 3.58 4.08 -15.47
N TYR A 112 2.93 2.93 -15.69
CA TYR A 112 2.58 1.99 -14.62
C TYR A 112 3.00 0.54 -14.94
N PRO A 113 4.29 0.25 -15.17
CA PRO A 113 4.73 -1.05 -15.67
C PRO A 113 4.52 -2.22 -14.70
N SER A 114 4.33 -1.94 -13.41
CA SER A 114 4.17 -2.94 -12.35
C SER A 114 2.74 -3.04 -11.81
N THR A 115 1.76 -2.38 -12.44
CA THR A 115 0.34 -2.49 -12.10
C THR A 115 -0.38 -3.43 -13.06
N ASP A 116 -1.52 -3.96 -12.65
CA ASP A 116 -2.30 -4.87 -13.50
C ASP A 116 -2.81 -4.14 -14.76
N ALA A 117 -3.13 -2.86 -14.63
CA ALA A 117 -3.53 -2.01 -15.74
C ALA A 117 -2.41 -1.79 -16.76
N GLY A 118 -1.17 -1.58 -16.31
CA GLY A 118 -0.02 -1.44 -17.22
C GLY A 118 0.47 -2.76 -17.80
N LEU A 119 0.15 -3.89 -17.18
CA LEU A 119 0.31 -5.22 -17.76
C LEU A 119 -0.73 -5.49 -18.85
N TYR A 120 -1.99 -5.11 -18.61
CA TYR A 120 -3.08 -5.25 -19.57
C TYR A 120 -2.92 -4.35 -20.80
N ALA A 121 -2.30 -3.18 -20.65
CA ALA A 121 -2.11 -2.22 -21.72
C ALA A 121 -0.99 -2.56 -22.73
N ARG A 122 -0.34 -3.71 -22.59
CA ARG A 122 0.79 -4.14 -23.43
C ARG A 122 0.35 -4.98 -24.63
#